data_AF-A0A7J7LT02-F1
#
_entry.id   AF-A0A7J7LT02-F1
#
_cell.length_a   1.000
_cell.length_b   1.000
_cell.length_c   1.000
_cell.angle_alpha   90.00
_cell.angle_beta   90.00
_cell.angle_gamma   90.00
#
_symmetry.space_group_name_H-M   'P 1'
#
loop_
_entity.id
_entity.type
_entity.pdbx_description
1 polymer ?
#
loop_
_entity_poly.entity_id
_entity_poly.type
_entity_poly.pdbx_seq_one_letter_code
_entity_poly.pdbx_strand_id
1 'polypeptide(L)'
;MDQLRQEIEEFKALSAKQLSRTTNLEKKLADSEAHVQQLIDPVQLYESKLNPSMTSVDELVYIMGGYDGSTWLSSLESYSPSKETVRSHMLIRCIRAYASATMFNGDIYVFGGGNGVNLDVWYDSVESYNPFSNKWSVLPPLIERKGGLAGAALHDKIYAVGGRN
;
A
#
# COMPACT_ATOMS: atom_id res chain seq x y z
N MET A 1 -17.24 -26.30 -57.35
CA MET A 1 -17.37 -27.33 -56.29
C MET A 1 -16.03 -27.63 -55.63
N ASP A 2 -14.91 -27.62 -56.37
CA ASP A 2 -13.59 -27.93 -55.80
C ASP A 2 -13.01 -26.83 -54.90
N GLN A 3 -13.23 -25.56 -55.24
CA GLN A 3 -12.78 -24.41 -54.44
C GLN A 3 -13.40 -24.39 -53.02
N LEU A 4 -14.71 -24.67 -52.91
CA LEU A 4 -15.40 -24.75 -51.63
C LEU A 4 -14.90 -25.92 -50.78
N ARG A 5 -14.52 -27.05 -51.41
CA ARG A 5 -13.93 -28.20 -50.70
C ARG A 5 -12.55 -27.86 -50.15
N GLN A 6 -11.75 -27.11 -50.90
CA GLN A 6 -10.43 -26.67 -50.48
C GLN A 6 -10.50 -25.71 -49.28
N GLU A 7 -11.39 -24.71 -49.32
CA GLU A 7 -11.59 -23.77 -48.21
C GLU A 7 -12.07 -24.48 -46.92
N ILE A 8 -12.92 -25.50 -47.05
CA ILE A 8 -13.38 -26.30 -45.91
C ILE A 8 -12.21 -27.09 -45.28
N GLU A 9 -11.33 -27.67 -46.09
CA GLU A 9 -10.15 -28.41 -45.58
C GLU A 9 -9.12 -27.47 -44.95
N GLU A 10 -8.89 -26.29 -45.53
CA GLU A 10 -8.03 -25.26 -44.95
C GLU A 10 -8.58 -24.75 -43.61
N PHE A 11 -9.90 -24.53 -43.52
CA PHE A 11 -10.56 -24.13 -42.28
C PHE A 11 -10.44 -25.21 -41.19
N LYS A 12 -10.64 -26.48 -41.53
CA LYS A 12 -10.45 -27.60 -40.59
C LYS A 12 -9.00 -27.69 -40.10
N ALA A 13 -8.03 -27.54 -41.00
CA ALA A 13 -6.61 -27.56 -40.65
C ALA A 13 -6.24 -26.40 -39.72
N LEU A 14 -6.78 -25.21 -39.97
CA LEU A 14 -6.58 -24.04 -39.11
C LEU A 14 -7.24 -24.23 -37.74
N SER A 15 -8.47 -24.74 -37.69
CA SER A 15 -9.19 -25.04 -36.46
C SER A 15 -8.43 -26.06 -35.60
N ALA A 16 -7.92 -27.14 -36.20
CA ALA A 16 -7.10 -28.13 -35.50
C ALA A 16 -5.79 -27.52 -34.96
N LYS A 17 -5.14 -26.64 -35.73
CA LYS A 17 -3.92 -25.93 -35.29
C LYS A 17 -4.18 -24.99 -34.13
N GLN A 18 -5.31 -24.26 -34.14
CA GLN A 18 -5.71 -23.39 -33.03
C GLN A 18 -6.01 -24.19 -31.78
N LEU A 19 -6.74 -25.30 -31.90
CA LEU A 19 -7.05 -26.20 -30.79
C LEU A 19 -5.78 -26.81 -30.17
N SER A 20 -4.82 -27.21 -31.00
CA SER A 20 -3.52 -27.68 -30.52
C SER A 20 -2.71 -26.59 -29.80
N ARG A 21 -2.82 -25.33 -30.25
CA ARG A 21 -2.16 -24.20 -29.60
C ARG A 21 -2.81 -23.86 -28.26
N THR A 22 -4.14 -23.84 -28.17
CA THR A 22 -4.86 -23.55 -26.93
C THR A 22 -4.59 -24.62 -25.89
N THR A 23 -4.67 -25.90 -26.26
CA THR A 23 -4.34 -27.01 -25.35
C THR A 23 -2.89 -26.97 -24.87
N ASN A 24 -1.93 -26.56 -25.71
CA ASN A 24 -0.54 -26.37 -25.29
C ASN A 24 -0.39 -25.22 -24.28
N LEU A 25 -1.11 -24.12 -24.49
CA LEU A 25 -1.10 -22.97 -23.59
C LEU A 25 -1.75 -23.29 -22.24
N GLU A 26 -2.89 -23.99 -22.25
CA GLU A 26 -3.56 -24.46 -21.02
C GLU A 26 -2.65 -25.36 -20.19
N LYS A 27 -1.93 -26.27 -20.84
CA LYS A 27 -0.95 -27.11 -20.16
C LYS A 27 0.17 -26.28 -19.54
N LYS A 28 0.75 -25.33 -20.29
CA LYS A 28 1.80 -24.45 -19.76
C LYS A 28 1.33 -23.56 -18.62
N LEU A 29 0.07 -23.11 -18.66
CA LEU A 29 -0.54 -22.33 -17.60
C LEU A 29 -0.68 -23.20 -16.33
N ALA A 30 -1.22 -24.41 -16.45
CA ALA A 30 -1.33 -25.34 -15.33
C ALA A 30 0.03 -25.69 -14.72
N ASP A 31 1.05 -25.94 -15.55
CA ASP A 31 2.42 -26.20 -15.09
C ASP A 31 3.01 -24.99 -14.35
N SER A 32 2.75 -23.77 -14.84
CA SER A 32 3.18 -22.53 -14.19
C SER A 32 2.46 -22.28 -12.88
N GLU A 33 1.14 -22.51 -12.82
CA GLU A 33 0.34 -22.39 -11.60
C GLU A 33 0.81 -23.38 -10.54
N ALA A 34 1.10 -24.63 -10.93
CA ALA A 34 1.67 -25.62 -10.03
C ALA A 34 3.06 -25.20 -9.52
N HIS A 35 3.90 -24.61 -10.37
CA HIS A 35 5.20 -24.10 -9.96
C HIS A 35 5.08 -22.91 -8.99
N VAL A 36 4.14 -21.99 -9.26
CA VAL A 36 3.84 -20.87 -8.35
C VAL A 36 3.35 -21.40 -7.00
N GLN A 37 2.46 -22.39 -6.98
CA GLN A 37 1.98 -22.99 -5.74
C GLN A 37 3.12 -23.65 -4.94
N GLN A 38 4.03 -24.35 -5.62
CA GLN A 38 5.24 -24.92 -4.99
C GLN A 38 6.17 -23.87 -4.38
N LEU A 39 6.15 -22.63 -4.86
CA LEU A 39 6.90 -21.51 -4.27
C LEU A 39 6.14 -20.83 -3.13
N ILE A 40 4.80 -20.82 -3.18
CA ILE A 40 3.93 -20.24 -2.13
C ILE A 40 3.92 -21.12 -0.88
N ASP A 41 3.85 -22.44 -1.02
CA ASP A 41 3.70 -23.36 0.14
C ASP A 41 4.84 -23.20 1.17
N PRO A 42 6.13 -23.11 0.78
CA PRO A 42 7.22 -22.87 1.72
C PRO A 42 7.16 -21.48 2.36
N VAL A 43 6.70 -20.45 1.63
CA VAL A 43 6.57 -19.08 2.15
C VAL A 43 5.47 -19.02 3.21
N GLN A 44 4.28 -19.58 2.94
CA GLN A 44 3.20 -19.68 3.92
C GLN A 44 3.59 -20.53 5.14
N LEU A 45 4.36 -21.60 4.94
CA LEU A 45 4.90 -22.41 6.03
C LEU A 45 5.92 -21.60 6.87
N TYR A 46 6.72 -20.75 6.25
CA TYR A 46 7.68 -19.90 6.95
C TYR A 46 6.98 -18.77 7.71
N GLU A 47 5.99 -18.13 7.09
CA GLU A 47 5.14 -17.11 7.72
C GLU A 47 4.36 -17.68 8.91
N SER A 48 3.78 -18.87 8.79
CA SER A 48 3.07 -19.54 9.90
C SER A 48 4.00 -20.00 11.03
N LYS A 49 5.24 -20.39 10.73
CA LYS A 49 6.24 -20.74 11.74
C LYS A 49 6.84 -19.52 12.45
N LEU A 50 6.95 -18.39 11.75
CA LEU A 50 7.35 -17.11 12.34
C LEU A 50 6.19 -16.49 13.15
N ASN A 51 4.94 -16.77 12.76
CA ASN A 51 3.73 -16.29 13.41
C ASN A 51 2.81 -17.46 13.85
N PRO A 52 3.16 -18.24 14.90
CA PRO A 52 2.28 -19.28 15.46
C PRO A 52 0.97 -18.73 16.07
N SER A 53 0.78 -17.40 16.05
CA SER A 53 -0.37 -16.66 16.56
C SER A 53 -1.10 -15.87 15.47
N MET A 54 -1.37 -16.47 14.31
CA MET A 54 -2.38 -15.98 13.35
C MET A 54 -3.81 -16.20 13.86
N THR A 55 -4.05 -15.84 15.12
CA THR A 55 -5.37 -15.67 15.71
C THR A 55 -5.45 -14.21 16.12
N SER A 56 -6.16 -13.42 15.31
CA SER A 56 -6.25 -11.95 15.30
C SER A 56 -4.99 -11.23 14.79
N VAL A 57 -5.08 -10.70 13.56
CA VAL A 57 -4.30 -9.50 13.21
C VAL A 57 -4.83 -8.41 14.12
N ASP A 58 -4.03 -8.00 15.08
CA ASP A 58 -4.37 -6.89 15.96
C ASP A 58 -4.35 -5.61 15.11
N GLU A 59 -5.53 -5.12 14.73
CA GLU A 59 -5.69 -3.89 13.94
C GLU A 59 -5.27 -2.69 14.80
N LEU A 60 -4.03 -2.25 14.63
CA LEU A 60 -3.47 -1.13 15.38
C LEU A 60 -4.00 0.20 14.84
N VAL A 61 -4.44 1.06 15.76
CA VAL A 61 -4.74 2.47 15.48
C VAL A 61 -3.49 3.29 15.75
N TYR A 62 -3.01 4.04 14.75
CA TYR A 62 -1.87 4.93 14.93
C TYR A 62 -2.35 6.35 15.22
N ILE A 63 -1.83 6.91 16.31
CA ILE A 63 -2.09 8.27 16.79
C ILE A 63 -0.79 9.05 16.61
N MET A 64 -0.88 10.18 15.91
CA MET A 64 0.29 10.92 15.44
C MET A 64 0.14 12.41 15.67
N GLY A 65 1.15 13.00 16.30
CA GLY A 65 1.24 14.43 16.55
C GLY A 65 0.08 14.96 17.39
N GLY A 66 -0.53 16.05 16.95
CA GLY A 66 -1.58 16.75 17.68
C GLY A 66 -1.08 17.92 18.52
N TYR A 67 -1.96 18.47 19.34
CA TYR A 67 -1.70 19.62 20.21
C TYR A 67 -2.20 19.32 21.63
N ASP A 68 -1.32 19.43 22.62
CA ASP A 68 -1.64 19.11 24.02
C ASP A 68 -2.27 20.28 24.81
N GLY A 69 -2.57 21.39 24.13
CA GLY A 69 -3.02 22.63 24.74
C GLY A 69 -1.92 23.68 24.88
N SER A 70 -0.65 23.28 24.77
CA SER A 70 0.53 24.15 24.87
C SER A 70 1.49 24.02 23.70
N THR A 71 1.75 22.80 23.23
CA THR A 71 2.73 22.50 22.19
C THR A 71 2.20 21.50 21.17
N TRP A 72 2.71 21.63 19.95
CA TRP A 72 2.49 20.64 18.91
C TRP A 72 3.41 19.44 19.14
N LEU A 73 2.86 18.24 19.05
CA LEU A 73 3.54 17.01 19.44
C LEU A 73 4.25 16.34 18.26
N SER A 74 5.39 15.71 18.54
CA SER A 74 6.07 14.78 17.63
C SER A 74 5.76 13.32 17.96
N SER A 75 4.81 13.05 18.87
CA SER A 75 4.49 11.70 19.33
C SER A 75 3.93 10.85 18.19
N LEU A 76 4.32 9.59 18.17
CA LEU A 76 3.71 8.54 17.37
C LEU A 76 3.44 7.37 18.32
N GLU A 77 2.18 7.01 18.43
CA GLU A 77 1.70 5.95 19.32
C GLU A 77 0.83 4.99 18.52
N SER A 78 0.91 3.69 18.83
CA SER A 78 -0.08 2.72 18.37
C SER A 78 -0.94 2.27 19.55
N TYR A 79 -2.24 2.29 19.35
CA TYR A 79 -3.21 1.71 20.25
C TYR A 79 -3.66 0.36 19.70
N SER A 80 -3.63 -0.66 20.55
CA SER A 80 -4.19 -1.99 20.30
C SER A 80 -5.57 -2.05 20.96
N PRO A 81 -6.67 -2.08 20.17
CA PRO A 81 -8.02 -2.22 20.73
C PRO A 81 -8.21 -3.58 21.40
N SER A 82 -7.57 -4.63 20.88
CA SER A 82 -7.71 -5.99 21.43
C SER A 82 -7.05 -6.16 22.80
N LYS A 83 -5.95 -5.43 23.05
CA LYS A 83 -5.19 -5.49 24.30
C LYS A 83 -5.42 -4.28 25.20
N GLU A 84 -6.16 -3.28 24.72
CA GLU A 84 -6.35 -1.98 25.38
C GLU A 84 -5.03 -1.33 25.83
N THR A 85 -3.99 -1.45 25.00
CA THR A 85 -2.65 -0.94 25.32
C THR A 85 -2.17 0.08 24.31
N VAL A 86 -1.38 1.03 24.79
CA VAL A 86 -0.69 2.03 23.97
C VAL A 86 0.79 1.73 23.96
N ARG A 87 1.42 1.88 22.79
CA ARG A 87 2.86 1.74 22.60
C ARG A 87 3.40 2.93 21.83
N SER A 88 4.45 3.55 22.34
CA SER A 88 5.17 4.63 21.65
C SER A 88 6.14 4.09 20.60
N HIS A 89 6.32 4.86 19.52
CA HIS A 89 7.23 4.57 18.39
C HIS A 89 8.22 5.71 18.17
N MET A 90 8.99 5.63 17.08
CA MET A 90 9.90 6.70 16.67
C MET A 90 9.15 8.01 16.44
N LEU A 91 9.64 9.09 17.06
CA LEU A 91 9.05 10.42 16.96
C LEU A 91 8.98 10.89 15.50
N ILE A 92 7.91 11.61 15.16
CA ILE A 92 7.76 12.30 13.88
C ILE A 92 8.90 13.30 13.76
N ARG A 93 9.63 13.29 12.64
CA ARG A 93 10.78 14.17 12.45
C ARG A 93 10.40 15.65 12.33
N CYS A 94 9.25 15.91 11.73
CA CYS A 94 8.73 17.26 11.56
C CYS A 94 7.38 17.40 12.27
N ILE A 95 7.39 18.10 13.39
CA ILE A 95 6.17 18.51 14.09
C ILE A 95 5.33 19.34 13.14
N ARG A 96 4.09 18.91 12.91
CA ARG A 96 3.21 19.51 11.91
C ARG A 96 1.77 19.57 12.40
N ALA A 97 1.20 20.75 12.33
CA ALA A 97 -0.23 21.00 12.44
C ALA A 97 -0.91 20.80 11.08
N TYR A 98 -2.19 20.44 11.08
CA TYR A 98 -3.01 20.40 9.85
C TYR A 98 -2.46 19.53 8.72
N ALA A 99 -1.59 18.58 9.04
CA ALA A 99 -1.06 17.63 8.08
C ALA A 99 -2.08 16.54 7.78
N SER A 100 -1.87 15.86 6.67
CA SER A 100 -2.63 14.65 6.36
C SER A 100 -1.78 13.42 6.58
N ALA A 101 -2.43 12.31 6.92
CA ALA A 101 -1.80 11.01 7.01
C ALA A 101 -2.67 9.94 6.35
N THR A 102 -2.03 8.98 5.69
CA THR A 102 -2.73 7.83 5.10
C THR A 102 -1.85 6.59 5.13
N MET A 103 -2.47 5.42 5.24
CA MET A 103 -1.76 4.15 5.18
C MET A 103 -1.75 3.62 3.75
N PHE A 104 -0.58 3.21 3.27
CA PHE A 104 -0.40 2.70 1.92
C PHE A 104 0.71 1.65 1.89
N ASN A 105 0.42 0.46 1.37
CA ASN A 105 1.37 -0.66 1.26
C ASN A 105 2.12 -0.98 2.58
N GLY A 106 1.43 -0.88 3.72
CA GLY A 106 1.98 -1.18 5.05
C GLY A 106 2.76 -0.04 5.71
N ASP A 107 3.01 1.05 4.99
CA ASP A 107 3.66 2.26 5.51
C ASP A 107 2.63 3.36 5.78
N ILE A 108 2.94 4.23 6.74
CA ILE A 108 2.14 5.40 7.09
C ILE A 108 2.79 6.62 6.43
N TYR A 109 2.09 7.26 5.51
CA TYR A 109 2.54 8.46 4.82
C TYR A 109 1.96 9.67 5.50
N VAL A 110 2.79 10.68 5.73
CA VAL A 110 2.42 11.95 6.34
C VAL A 110 2.91 13.09 5.43
N PHE A 111 2.02 14.01 5.09
CA PHE A 111 2.33 15.06 4.12
C PHE A 111 1.61 16.38 4.38
N GLY A 112 2.25 17.47 3.95
CA GLY A 112 1.75 18.83 4.12
C GLY A 112 1.72 19.28 5.59
N GLY A 113 0.77 20.15 5.90
CA GLY A 113 0.63 20.77 7.22
C GLY A 113 1.47 22.03 7.37
N GLY A 114 1.68 22.47 8.60
CA GLY A 114 2.42 23.70 8.92
C GLY A 114 2.96 23.70 10.34
N ASN A 115 3.62 24.78 10.75
CA ASN A 115 4.20 24.87 12.09
C ASN A 115 3.14 25.05 13.21
N GLY A 116 1.88 25.31 12.84
CA GLY A 116 0.77 25.48 13.76
C GLY A 116 0.83 26.72 14.65
N VAL A 117 1.83 27.59 14.43
CA VAL A 117 2.02 28.87 15.13
C VAL A 117 1.72 30.03 14.20
N ASN A 118 2.17 29.94 12.95
CA ASN A 118 1.92 30.92 11.91
C ASN A 118 1.03 30.28 10.83
N LEU A 119 -0.14 30.88 10.60
CA LEU A 119 -1.14 30.40 9.63
C LEU A 119 -0.71 30.56 8.16
N ASP A 120 0.40 31.23 7.90
CA ASP A 120 0.99 31.38 6.56
C ASP A 120 2.23 30.48 6.35
N VAL A 121 2.60 29.65 7.34
CA VAL A 121 3.74 28.73 7.24
C VAL A 121 3.26 27.31 6.96
N TRP A 122 3.29 26.94 5.69
CA TRP A 122 2.94 25.61 5.21
C TRP A 122 4.16 24.80 4.74
N TYR A 123 4.03 23.49 4.84
CA TYR A 123 5.02 22.51 4.41
C TYR A 123 4.57 21.83 3.11
N ASP A 124 5.55 21.48 2.30
CA ASP A 124 5.44 20.60 1.13
C ASP A 124 6.06 19.22 1.41
N SER A 125 6.71 19.05 2.57
CA SER A 125 7.40 17.81 2.93
C SER A 125 6.45 16.61 2.97
N VAL A 126 6.94 15.47 2.49
CA VAL A 126 6.31 14.16 2.58
C VAL A 126 7.27 13.22 3.29
N GLU A 127 6.76 12.45 4.25
CA GLU A 127 7.53 11.45 4.97
C GLU A 127 6.72 10.15 5.07
N SER A 128 7.38 9.00 5.06
CA SER A 128 6.74 7.72 5.40
C SER A 128 7.36 7.10 6.65
N TYR A 129 6.52 6.47 7.45
CA TYR A 129 6.92 5.66 8.59
C TYR A 129 6.62 4.19 8.26
N ASN A 130 7.63 3.35 8.39
CA ASN A 130 7.49 1.91 8.26
C ASN A 130 7.40 1.29 9.67
N PRO A 131 6.22 0.78 10.09
CA PRO A 131 6.03 0.26 11.44
C PRO A 131 6.84 -1.02 11.75
N PHE A 132 7.16 -1.79 10.71
CA PHE A 132 7.94 -3.02 10.85
C PHE A 132 9.40 -2.74 11.24
N SER A 133 10.01 -1.75 10.59
CA SER A 133 11.40 -1.34 10.84
C SER A 133 11.53 -0.21 11.85
N ASN A 134 10.41 0.41 12.26
CA ASN A 134 10.34 1.57 13.15
C ASN A 134 11.22 2.73 12.67
N LYS A 135 11.11 3.07 11.37
CA LYS A 135 11.95 4.09 10.71
C LYS A 135 11.13 5.04 9.84
N TRP A 136 11.60 6.28 9.79
CA TRP A 136 11.09 7.34 8.93
C TRP A 136 11.95 7.51 7.67
N SER A 137 11.29 7.65 6.52
CA SER A 137 11.90 7.92 5.22
C SER A 137 11.41 9.27 4.69
N VAL A 138 12.31 10.09 4.15
CA VAL A 138 11.93 11.34 3.46
C VAL A 138 11.55 10.97 2.03
N LEU A 139 10.45 11.55 1.54
CA LEU A 139 9.92 11.29 0.21
C LEU A 139 9.90 12.58 -0.63
N PRO A 140 9.72 12.48 -1.96
CA PRO A 140 9.53 13.65 -2.80
C PRO A 140 8.42 14.57 -2.28
N PRO A 141 8.61 15.91 -2.30
CA PRO A 141 7.66 16.85 -1.74
C PRO A 141 6.38 16.95 -2.58
N LEU A 142 5.33 17.53 -1.99
CA LEU A 142 4.15 18.02 -2.70
C LEU A 142 4.55 19.13 -3.68
N ILE A 143 3.74 19.32 -4.72
CA ILE A 143 3.96 20.37 -5.73
C ILE A 143 3.85 21.76 -5.11
N GLU A 144 2.95 21.92 -4.14
CA GLU A 144 2.73 23.17 -3.42
C GLU A 144 2.69 22.89 -1.91
N ARG A 145 3.18 23.86 -1.14
CA ARG A 145 3.05 23.85 0.32
C ARG A 145 1.58 24.02 0.69
N LYS A 146 1.00 23.06 1.42
CA LYS A 146 -0.42 23.10 1.80
C LYS A 146 -0.67 22.51 3.17
N GLY A 147 -1.58 23.12 3.92
CA GLY A 147 -2.15 22.58 5.17
C GLY A 147 -3.66 22.42 5.09
N GLY A 148 -4.23 21.68 6.05
CA GLY A 148 -5.67 21.42 6.12
C GLY A 148 -6.19 20.54 4.97
N LEU A 149 -5.31 19.73 4.39
CA LEU A 149 -5.57 18.86 3.25
C LEU A 149 -6.05 17.47 3.69
N ALA A 150 -6.85 16.83 2.84
CA ALA A 150 -7.26 15.45 2.99
C ALA A 150 -6.31 14.50 2.23
N GLY A 151 -6.13 13.31 2.77
CA GLY A 151 -5.19 12.30 2.29
C GLY A 151 -5.87 10.95 2.17
N ALA A 152 -5.75 10.30 1.01
CA ALA A 152 -6.35 8.99 0.81
C ALA A 152 -5.50 8.11 -0.10
N ALA A 153 -5.41 6.83 0.23
CA ALA A 153 -4.85 5.80 -0.64
C ALA A 153 -5.96 5.13 -1.47
N LEU A 154 -5.81 5.11 -2.79
CA LEU A 154 -6.75 4.45 -3.70
C LEU A 154 -6.03 4.02 -4.99
N HIS A 155 -6.34 2.82 -5.49
CA HIS A 155 -5.79 2.29 -6.76
C HIS A 155 -4.26 2.46 -6.88
N ASP A 156 -3.53 1.97 -5.88
CA ASP A 156 -2.05 2.00 -5.83
C ASP A 156 -1.44 3.42 -5.86
N LYS A 157 -2.20 4.42 -5.41
CA LYS A 157 -1.78 5.83 -5.36
C LYS A 157 -2.23 6.50 -4.08
N ILE A 158 -1.49 7.53 -3.69
CA ILE A 158 -1.88 8.45 -2.61
C ILE A 158 -2.33 9.77 -3.23
N TYR A 159 -3.48 10.26 -2.78
CA TYR A 159 -4.07 11.53 -3.19
C TYR A 159 -4.03 12.52 -2.03
N ALA A 160 -3.59 13.74 -2.33
CA ALA A 160 -3.65 14.90 -1.46
C ALA A 160 -4.65 15.89 -2.05
N VAL A 161 -5.75 16.17 -1.36
CA VAL A 161 -6.91 16.90 -1.92
C VAL A 161 -7.28 18.10 -1.04
N GLY A 162 -7.53 19.23 -1.68
CA GLY A 162 -7.97 20.47 -1.02
C GLY A 162 -6.86 21.16 -0.22
N GLY A 163 -7.26 21.77 0.90
CA GLY A 163 -6.38 22.52 1.79
C GLY A 163 -6.16 23.97 1.37
N ARG A 164 -5.25 24.64 2.09
CA ARG A 164 -4.85 26.04 1.88
C ARG A 164 -3.33 26.15 1.77
N ASN A 165 -2.91 27.07 0.90
CA ASN A 165 -1.56 27.56 0.67
C ASN A 165 -1.44 29.03 1.06
#